data_AF-A0A3D1HNK8-F1
#
_entry.id   AF-A0A3D1HNK8-F1
#
_cell.length_a   1.000
_cell.length_b   1.000
_cell.length_c   1.000
_cell.angle_alpha   90.00
_cell.angle_beta   90.00
_cell.angle_gamma   90.00
#
_symmetry.space_group_name_H-M   'P 1'
#
loop_
_entity.id
_entity.type
_entity.pdbx_description
1 polymer ?
#
loop_
_entity_poly.entity_id
_entity_poly.type
_entity_poly.pdbx_seq_one_letter_code
_entity_poly.pdbx_strand_id
1 'polypeptide(L)'
;MFPRPIEHAPVSRRIIYQVMLPISLFVWLLPLLAIFMTSIRSAKDINSGNVFGWPSSFDLFANYSGVFIRSNAGQYFLNSIWITVPTVVLSISLAC
;
A
#
# COMPACT_ATOMS: atom_id res chain seq x y z
N MET A 1 -31.42 -2.95 -4.66
CA MET A 1 -31.67 -1.51 -4.88
C MET A 1 -30.32 -0.81 -4.92
N PHE A 2 -29.86 -0.38 -6.08
CA PHE A 2 -28.60 0.36 -6.19
C PHE A 2 -28.71 1.68 -5.40
N PRO A 3 -27.63 2.15 -4.75
CA PRO A 3 -27.65 3.46 -4.12
C PRO A 3 -28.02 4.53 -5.15
N ARG A 4 -28.88 5.47 -4.78
CA ARG A 4 -29.29 6.56 -5.68
C ARG A 4 -28.04 7.36 -6.10
N PRO A 5 -27.88 7.72 -7.39
CA PRO A 5 -26.76 8.54 -7.83
C PRO A 5 -26.62 9.82 -7.02
N ILE A 6 -25.39 10.16 -6.64
CA ILE A 6 -25.08 11.38 -5.86
C ILE A 6 -25.45 12.67 -6.60
N GLU A 7 -25.61 12.58 -7.92
CA GLU A 7 -26.04 13.68 -8.80
C GLU A 7 -27.46 14.17 -8.47
N HIS A 8 -28.33 13.28 -7.99
CA HIS A 8 -29.70 13.60 -7.58
C HIS A 8 -29.82 14.00 -6.10
N ALA A 9 -28.70 14.02 -5.36
CA ALA A 9 -28.68 14.47 -3.98
C ALA A 9 -28.71 16.01 -3.88
N PRO A 10 -29.19 16.58 -2.76
CA PRO A 10 -29.09 18.02 -2.55
C PRO A 10 -27.63 18.47 -2.61
N VAL A 11 -27.41 19.70 -3.11
CA VAL A 11 -26.09 20.28 -3.38
C VAL A 11 -25.15 20.18 -2.17
N SER A 12 -25.68 20.39 -0.95
CA SER A 12 -24.91 20.25 0.29
C SER A 12 -24.32 18.84 0.48
N ARG A 13 -25.12 17.78 0.28
CA ARG A 13 -24.64 16.40 0.39
C ARG A 13 -23.64 16.05 -0.69
N ARG A 14 -23.83 16.57 -1.91
CA ARG A 14 -22.89 16.35 -3.01
C ARG A 14 -21.52 16.96 -2.71
N ILE A 15 -21.48 18.20 -2.21
CA ILE A 15 -20.23 18.88 -1.81
C ILE A 15 -19.56 18.13 -0.65
N ILE A 16 -20.33 17.78 0.39
CA ILE A 16 -19.80 17.01 1.54
C ILE A 16 -19.18 15.71 1.06
N TYR A 17 -19.85 14.96 0.18
CA TYR A 17 -19.33 13.73 -0.37
C TYR A 17 -18.06 13.95 -1.20
N GLN A 18 -18.05 14.94 -2.09
CA GLN A 18 -16.91 15.27 -2.94
C GLN A 18 -15.67 15.72 -2.16
N VAL A 19 -15.84 16.31 -0.97
CA VAL A 19 -14.73 16.73 -0.10
C VAL A 19 -14.32 15.62 0.88
N MET A 20 -15.28 14.95 1.51
CA MET A 20 -15.01 13.89 2.50
C MET A 20 -14.39 12.65 1.85
N LEU A 21 -14.78 12.30 0.63
CA LEU A 21 -14.25 11.13 -0.06
C LEU A 21 -12.72 11.20 -0.30
N PRO A 22 -12.15 12.26 -0.92
CA PRO A 22 -10.71 12.35 -1.09
C PRO A 22 -9.97 12.47 0.25
N ILE A 23 -10.54 13.17 1.25
CA ILE A 23 -9.95 13.25 2.59
C ILE A 23 -9.89 11.86 3.23
N SER A 24 -10.98 11.10 3.18
CA SER A 24 -11.04 9.74 3.71
C SER A 24 -10.04 8.82 3.01
N LEU A 25 -9.94 8.90 1.68
CA LEU A 25 -8.94 8.15 0.91
C LEU A 25 -7.51 8.54 1.31
N PHE A 26 -7.23 9.83 1.49
CA PHE A 26 -5.92 10.30 1.91
C PHE A 26 -5.55 9.79 3.30
N VAL A 27 -6.47 9.91 4.26
CA VAL A 27 -6.30 9.39 5.63
C VAL A 27 -6.09 7.87 5.61
N TRP A 28 -6.83 7.15 4.76
CA TRP A 28 -6.69 5.71 4.60
C TRP A 28 -5.33 5.30 4.02
N LEU A 29 -4.72 6.15 3.18
CA LEU A 29 -3.39 5.92 2.60
C LEU A 29 -2.23 6.35 3.51
N LEU A 30 -2.47 7.09 4.59
CA LEU A 30 -1.40 7.53 5.52
C LEU A 30 -0.48 6.40 6.01
N PRO A 31 -0.98 5.20 6.39
CA PRO A 31 -0.11 4.10 6.81
C PRO A 31 0.81 3.61 5.69
N LEU A 32 0.31 3.55 4.44
CA LEU A 32 1.12 3.16 3.29
C LEU A 32 2.17 4.22 2.96
N LEU A 33 1.82 5.51 3.09
CA LEU A 33 2.78 6.60 2.94
C LEU A 33 3.87 6.55 4.02
N ALA A 34 3.52 6.21 5.27
CA ALA A 34 4.49 6.03 6.34
C ALA A 34 5.48 4.89 6.02
N ILE A 35 4.98 3.73 5.58
CA ILE A 35 5.82 2.60 5.17
C ILE A 35 6.71 3.00 3.99
N PHE A 36 6.16 3.70 3.00
CA PHE A 36 6.94 4.20 1.88
C PHE A 36 8.06 5.15 2.33
N MET A 37 7.78 6.09 3.23
CA MET A 37 8.80 6.99 3.79
C MET A 37 9.90 6.25 4.55
N THR A 38 9.59 5.14 5.22
CA THR A 38 10.62 4.29 5.84
C THR A 38 11.45 3.55 4.81
N SER A 39 10.87 3.14 3.69
CA SER A 39 11.56 2.35 2.65
C SER A 39 12.66 3.13 1.92
N ILE A 40 12.54 4.46 1.84
CA ILE A 40 13.49 5.33 1.11
C ILE A 40 14.57 5.92 2.01
N ARG A 41 14.55 5.62 3.31
CA ARG A 41 15.34 6.31 4.33
C ARG A 41 16.46 5.43 4.86
N SER A 42 17.51 6.06 5.39
CA SER A 42 18.61 5.34 6.03
C SER A 42 18.19 4.65 7.33
N ALA A 43 18.85 3.53 7.65
CA ALA A 43 18.65 2.85 8.94
C ALA A 43 18.98 3.75 10.14
N LYS A 44 19.91 4.71 9.97
CA LYS A 44 20.30 5.67 11.01
C LYS A 44 19.13 6.60 11.36
N ASP A 45 18.43 7.15 10.36
CA ASP A 45 17.29 8.03 10.60
C ASP A 45 16.12 7.29 11.25
N ILE A 46 15.92 6.01 10.89
CA ILE A 46 14.88 5.18 11.51
C ILE A 46 15.22 4.92 12.98
N ASN A 47 16.46 4.52 13.28
CA ASN A 47 16.91 4.22 14.64
C ASN A 47 17.01 5.45 15.54
N SER A 48 17.16 6.66 14.98
CA SER A 48 17.14 7.92 15.72
C SER A 48 15.73 8.48 15.95
N GLY A 49 14.69 7.82 15.45
CA GLY A 49 13.28 8.25 15.56
C GLY A 49 12.84 9.26 14.50
N ASN A 50 13.68 9.58 13.51
CA ASN A 50 13.35 10.48 12.40
C ASN A 50 12.60 9.74 11.27
N VAL A 51 11.37 9.31 11.55
CA VAL A 51 10.52 8.56 10.60
C VAL A 51 9.72 9.49 9.67
N PHE A 52 9.21 10.60 10.21
CA PHE A 52 8.33 11.54 9.49
C PHE A 52 8.99 12.87 9.10
N GLY A 53 10.20 13.15 9.60
CA GLY A 53 10.93 14.39 9.29
C GLY A 53 11.65 14.32 7.94
N TRP A 54 12.50 15.31 7.66
CA TRP A 54 13.33 15.30 6.45
C TRP A 54 14.42 14.20 6.54
N PRO A 55 14.62 13.38 5.50
CA PRO A 55 15.63 12.33 5.51
C PRO A 55 17.04 12.91 5.40
N SER A 56 18.01 12.29 6.08
CA SER A 56 19.42 12.67 5.94
C SER A 56 20.05 12.12 4.65
N SER A 57 19.59 10.96 4.21
CA SER A 57 19.93 10.38 2.89
C SER A 57 18.73 9.66 2.27
N PHE A 58 18.72 9.62 0.93
CA PHE A 58 17.75 8.88 0.14
C PHE A 58 18.36 7.54 -0.29
N ASP A 59 17.98 6.46 0.42
CA ASP A 59 18.58 5.12 0.30
C ASP A 59 17.67 4.13 -0.44
N LEU A 60 16.74 4.62 -1.28
CA LEU A 60 15.74 3.79 -1.97
C LEU A 60 16.37 2.59 -2.70
N PHE A 61 17.36 2.82 -3.55
CA PHE A 61 18.00 1.75 -4.31
C PHE A 61 18.74 0.74 -3.40
N ALA A 62 19.45 1.24 -2.38
CA ALA A 62 20.22 0.41 -1.45
C ALA A 62 19.31 -0.47 -0.59
N ASN A 63 18.18 0.07 -0.12
CA ASN A 63 17.21 -0.66 0.67
C ASN A 63 16.51 -1.74 -0.17
N TYR A 64 16.04 -1.40 -1.37
CA TYR A 64 15.33 -2.36 -2.24
C TYR A 64 16.23 -3.48 -2.74
N SER A 65 17.46 -3.15 -3.20
CA SER A 65 18.44 -4.18 -3.58
C SER A 65 18.89 -5.00 -2.37
N GLY A 66 19.03 -4.36 -1.21
CA GLY A 66 19.37 -5.00 0.06
C GLY A 66 18.39 -6.09 0.46
N VAL A 67 17.09 -5.95 0.18
CA VAL A 67 16.09 -7.00 0.44
C VAL A 67 16.44 -8.29 -0.31
N PHE A 68 16.82 -8.19 -1.58
CA PHE A 68 17.12 -9.39 -2.39
C PHE A 68 18.50 -9.97 -2.12
N ILE A 69 19.47 -9.15 -1.70
CA ILE A 69 20.84 -9.60 -1.42
C ILE A 69 20.94 -10.21 -0.02
N ARG A 70 20.28 -9.59 0.97
CA ARG A 70 20.42 -9.95 2.38
C ARG A 70 19.37 -10.93 2.87
N SER A 71 18.36 -11.24 2.06
CA SER A 71 17.27 -12.16 2.43
C SER A 71 16.86 -13.05 1.26
N ASN A 72 16.19 -14.17 1.57
CA ASN A 72 15.62 -15.07 0.58
C ASN A 72 14.30 -14.55 -0.02
N ALA A 73 14.07 -13.23 -0.04
CA ALA A 73 12.82 -12.61 -0.50
C ALA A 73 12.41 -13.06 -1.91
N GLY A 74 13.37 -13.19 -2.84
CA GLY A 74 13.10 -13.68 -4.19
C GLY A 74 12.54 -15.10 -4.19
N GLN A 75 13.10 -16.00 -3.38
CA GLN A 75 12.61 -17.37 -3.25
C GLN A 75 11.22 -17.40 -2.61
N TYR A 76 10.97 -16.61 -1.57
CA TYR A 76 9.66 -16.55 -0.93
C TYR A 76 8.57 -15.98 -1.84
N PHE A 77 8.92 -14.99 -2.67
CA PHE A 77 8.02 -14.46 -3.69
C PHE A 77 7.64 -15.53 -4.71
N LEU A 78 8.62 -16.29 -5.22
CA LEU A 78 8.37 -17.41 -6.13
C LEU A 78 7.52 -18.50 -5.46
N ASN A 79 7.82 -18.89 -4.22
CA ASN A 79 7.02 -19.86 -3.47
C ASN A 79 5.56 -19.40 -3.34
N SER A 80 5.34 -18.10 -3.12
CA SER A 80 3.99 -17.53 -3.03
C SER A 80 3.24 -17.66 -4.35
N ILE A 81 3.89 -17.41 -5.48
CA ILE A 81 3.30 -17.64 -6.81
C ILE A 81 3.00 -19.12 -7.03
N TRP A 82 3.96 -20.00 -6.73
CA TRP A 82 3.81 -21.45 -6.88
C TRP A 82 2.68 -22.04 -6.05
N ILE A 83 2.32 -21.43 -4.93
CA ILE A 83 1.19 -21.87 -4.09
C ILE A 83 -0.11 -21.21 -4.56
N THR A 84 -0.12 -19.89 -4.75
CA THR A 84 -1.34 -19.12 -5.04
C THR A 84 -1.95 -19.47 -6.39
N VAL A 85 -1.13 -19.60 -7.44
CA VAL A 85 -1.64 -19.85 -8.80
C VAL A 85 -2.36 -21.19 -8.90
N PRO A 86 -1.76 -22.33 -8.51
CA PRO A 86 -2.48 -23.61 -8.55
C PRO A 86 -3.69 -23.64 -7.61
N THR A 87 -3.59 -23.03 -6.43
CA THR A 87 -4.70 -22.98 -5.47
C THR A 87 -5.90 -22.24 -6.05
N VAL A 88 -5.69 -21.08 -6.68
CA VAL A 88 -6.76 -20.31 -7.32
C VAL A 88 -7.35 -21.08 -8.51
N VAL A 89 -6.51 -21.69 -9.35
CA VAL A 89 -6.98 -22.50 -10.49
C VAL A 89 -7.85 -23.67 -10.03
N LEU A 90 -7.40 -24.43 -9.03
CA LEU A 90 -8.16 -25.55 -8.47
C LEU A 90 -9.46 -25.07 -7.82
N SER A 91 -9.40 -23.99 -7.04
CA SER A 91 -10.57 -23.41 -6.37
C SER A 91 -11.65 -23.00 -7.38
N ILE A 92 -11.26 -22.30 -8.45
CA ILE A 92 -12.18 -21.90 -9.52
C ILE A 92 -12.72 -23.13 -10.26
N SER A 93 -11.86 -24.10 -10.58
CA SER A 93 -12.26 -25.30 -11.33
C SER A 93 -13.26 -26.17 -10.57
N LEU A 94 -13.16 -26.23 -9.23
CA LEU A 94 -14.09 -26.96 -8.36
C LEU A 94 -15.39 -26.19 -8.07
N ALA A 95 -15.39 -24.86 -8.25
CA ALA A 95 -16.55 -24.01 -8.01
C ALA A 95 -17.52 -23.96 -9.22
N CYS A 96 -17.04 -24.31 -10.41
CA CYS A 96 -17.84 -24.53 -11.63
C CYS A 96 -18.48 -25.92 -11.63
#